data_AF-A0A9P8V6G6-F1
#
_entry.id   AF-A0A9P8V6G6-F1
#
_cell.length_a   1.000
_cell.length_b   1.000
_cell.length_c   1.000
_cell.angle_alpha   90.00
_cell.angle_beta   90.00
_cell.angle_gamma   90.00
#
_symmetry.space_group_name_H-M   'P 1'
#
loop_
_entity.id
_entity.type
_entity.pdbx_description
1 polymer ?
#
loop_
_entity_poly.entity_id
_entity_poly.type
_entity_poly.pdbx_seq_one_letter_code
_entity_poly.pdbx_strand_id
1 'polypeptide(L)'
;MSSHQRSVSQAGGPEKTYFEQQREVLIGEIAMSFEHVLANINKLNRSLEAVTAVGNEFSSVEALWSQFENVMAKEPEESTAPENEGARQDGDERQREGADAESGSATKSRS
;
A
#
# COMPACT_ATOMS: atom_id res chain seq x y z
N MET A 1 -58.84 37.47 -36.95
CA MET A 1 -58.28 36.18 -36.51
C MET A 1 -57.24 36.48 -35.46
N SER A 2 -57.55 36.23 -34.18
CA SER A 2 -56.71 36.61 -33.04
C SER A 2 -55.89 35.40 -32.59
N SER A 3 -54.62 35.37 -32.99
CA SER A 3 -53.64 34.35 -32.62
C SER A 3 -53.05 34.66 -31.25
N HIS A 4 -53.60 34.02 -30.21
CA HIS A 4 -52.96 33.93 -28.90
C HIS A 4 -51.93 32.81 -28.94
N GLN A 5 -50.65 33.15 -29.11
CA GLN A 5 -49.58 32.19 -28.87
C GLN A 5 -49.06 32.37 -27.44
N ARG A 6 -49.50 31.40 -26.64
CA ARG A 6 -49.18 31.07 -25.25
C ARG A 6 -47.81 31.57 -24.78
N SER A 7 -47.85 32.47 -23.80
CA SER A 7 -46.72 32.79 -22.93
C SER A 7 -46.17 31.49 -22.32
N VAL A 8 -44.89 31.24 -22.53
CA VAL A 8 -44.18 30.10 -21.95
C VAL A 8 -44.03 30.42 -20.47
N SER A 9 -44.93 29.88 -19.64
CA SER A 9 -44.79 29.95 -18.20
C SER A 9 -43.43 29.39 -17.82
N GLN A 10 -42.56 30.29 -17.35
CA GLN A 10 -41.33 29.98 -16.62
C GLN A 10 -41.61 28.78 -15.70
N ALA A 11 -41.02 27.64 -16.02
CA ALA A 11 -41.05 26.46 -15.17
C ALA A 11 -40.25 26.77 -13.90
N GLY A 12 -40.90 27.42 -12.92
CA GLY A 12 -40.53 27.26 -11.54
C GLY A 12 -40.81 25.80 -11.22
N GLY A 13 -39.74 25.00 -11.08
CA GLY A 13 -39.87 23.64 -10.56
C GLY A 13 -40.62 23.66 -9.23
N PRO A 14 -41.28 22.55 -8.84
CA PRO A 14 -42.01 22.48 -7.58
C PRO A 14 -41.12 23.00 -6.44
N GLU A 15 -41.65 23.93 -5.64
CA GLU A 15 -40.93 24.39 -4.45
C GLU A 15 -40.59 23.17 -3.59
N LYS A 16 -39.31 23.07 -3.21
CA LYS A 16 -38.81 21.94 -2.43
C LYS A 16 -39.60 21.84 -1.15
N THR A 17 -40.13 20.65 -0.88
CA THR A 17 -40.82 20.39 0.38
C THR A 17 -39.87 20.57 1.56
N TYR A 18 -40.41 20.84 2.74
CA TYR A 18 -39.61 21.01 3.97
C TYR A 18 -38.58 19.88 4.17
N PHE A 19 -38.98 18.63 3.89
CA PHE A 19 -38.09 17.47 4.01
C PHE A 19 -37.00 17.42 2.94
N GLU A 20 -37.26 17.91 1.72
CA GLU A 20 -36.24 18.00 0.67
C GLU A 20 -35.19 19.07 1.00
N GLN A 21 -35.61 20.21 1.54
CA GLN A 21 -34.68 21.25 2.01
C GLN A 21 -33.82 20.73 3.16
N GLN A 22 -34.42 20.05 4.14
CA GLN A 22 -33.66 19.48 5.25
C GLN A 22 -32.71 18.36 4.80
N ARG A 23 -33.13 17.55 3.82
CA ARG A 23 -32.25 16.56 3.18
C ARG A 23 -31.05 17.22 2.51
N GLU A 24 -31.23 18.34 1.81
CA GLU A 24 -30.11 19.05 1.18
C GLU A 24 -29.13 19.62 2.20
N VAL A 25 -29.62 20.18 3.30
CA VAL A 25 -28.78 20.65 4.42
C VAL A 25 -27.95 19.50 4.97
N LEU A 26 -28.59 18.37 5.30
CA LEU A 26 -27.89 17.19 5.82
C LEU A 26 -26.88 16.62 4.83
N ILE A 27 -27.21 16.59 3.53
CA ILE A 27 -26.25 16.14 2.50
C ILE A 27 -25.06 17.10 2.41
N GLY A 28 -25.28 18.40 2.53
CA GLY A 28 -24.22 19.40 2.58
C GLY A 28 -23.31 19.20 3.79
N GLU A 29 -23.89 18.97 4.98
CA GLU A 29 -23.13 18.66 6.20
C GLU A 29 -22.33 17.36 6.06
N ILE A 30 -22.94 16.32 5.49
CA ILE A 30 -22.26 15.05 5.22
C ILE A 30 -21.09 15.27 4.26
N ALA A 31 -21.28 16.01 3.16
CA ALA A 31 -20.23 16.30 2.20
C ALA A 31 -19.04 17.04 2.84
N MET A 32 -19.32 18.09 3.62
CA MET A 32 -18.29 18.80 4.39
C MET A 32 -17.56 17.84 5.35
N SER A 33 -18.29 17.01 6.08
CA SER A 33 -17.69 16.04 7.01
C SER A 33 -16.76 15.05 6.29
N PHE A 34 -17.10 14.61 5.08
CA PHE A 34 -16.25 13.75 4.26
C PHE A 34 -15.00 14.47 3.77
N GLU A 35 -15.09 15.74 3.35
CA GLU A 35 -13.91 16.54 2.97
C GLU A 35 -12.93 16.66 4.15
N HIS A 36 -13.45 16.91 5.37
CA HIS A 36 -12.64 16.92 6.58
C HIS A 36 -11.96 15.56 6.84
N VAL A 37 -12.68 14.45 6.70
CA VAL A 37 -12.10 13.10 6.86
C VAL A 37 -11.00 12.84 5.82
N LEU A 38 -11.24 13.20 4.55
CA LEU A 38 -10.24 13.04 3.49
C LEU A 38 -8.97 13.87 3.76
N ALA A 39 -9.14 15.12 4.19
CA ALA A 39 -8.02 15.97 4.59
C ALA A 39 -7.24 15.36 5.77
N ASN A 40 -7.94 14.82 6.76
CA ASN A 40 -7.32 14.17 7.92
C ASN A 40 -6.55 12.90 7.53
N ILE A 41 -7.09 12.07 6.64
CA ILE A 41 -6.41 10.86 6.13
C ILE A 41 -5.14 11.24 5.36
N ASN A 42 -5.21 12.25 4.50
CA ASN A 42 -4.04 12.73 3.77
C ASN A 42 -2.95 13.26 4.73
N LYS A 43 -3.34 13.96 5.79
CA LYS A 43 -2.41 14.42 6.83
C LYS A 43 -1.79 13.24 7.58
N LEU A 44 -2.59 12.24 7.96
CA LEU A 44 -2.13 11.04 8.63
C LEU A 44 -1.13 10.27 7.76
N ASN A 45 -1.41 10.11 6.47
CA ASN A 45 -0.53 9.42 5.54
C ASN A 45 0.85 10.09 5.48
N ARG A 46 0.91 11.42 5.31
CA ARG A 46 2.17 12.18 5.37
C ARG A 46 2.90 12.02 6.70
N SER A 47 2.17 11.95 7.81
CA SER A 47 2.78 11.73 9.12
C SER A 47 3.39 10.33 9.25
N LEU A 48 2.77 9.30 8.67
CA LEU A 48 3.33 7.95 8.63
C LEU A 48 4.58 7.90 7.75
N GLU A 49 4.53 8.50 6.56
CA GLU A 49 5.71 8.62 5.68
C GLU A 49 6.87 9.32 6.40
N ALA A 50 6.60 10.39 7.13
CA ALA A 50 7.61 11.09 7.92
C ALA A 50 8.19 10.20 9.04
N VAL A 51 7.34 9.45 9.77
CA VAL A 51 7.79 8.54 10.82
C VAL A 51 8.62 7.39 10.24
N THR A 52 8.21 6.81 9.10
CA THR A 52 8.97 5.77 8.41
C THR A 52 10.32 6.31 7.91
N ALA A 53 10.35 7.53 7.36
CA ALA A 53 11.59 8.16 6.93
C ALA A 53 12.57 8.34 8.10
N VAL A 54 12.09 8.88 9.24
CA VAL A 54 12.90 8.99 10.47
C VAL A 54 13.32 7.60 10.98
N GLY A 55 12.45 6.59 10.88
CA GLY A 55 12.78 5.21 11.21
C GLY A 55 13.99 4.68 10.44
N ASN A 56 14.07 4.98 9.14
CA ASN A 56 15.21 4.57 8.30
C ASN A 56 16.52 5.25 8.72
N GLU A 57 16.47 6.47 9.25
CA GLU A 57 17.68 7.18 9.73
C GLU A 57 18.35 6.47 10.92
N PHE A 58 17.59 5.65 11.68
CA PHE A 58 18.12 4.84 12.77
C PHE A 58 18.84 3.56 12.30
N SER A 59 18.80 3.19 11.02
CA SER A 59 19.55 2.02 10.50
C SER A 59 21.07 2.14 10.72
N SER A 60 21.61 3.37 10.63
CA SER A 60 23.01 3.64 10.96
C SER A 60 23.33 3.39 12.45
N VAL A 61 22.39 3.72 13.33
CA VAL A 61 22.50 3.49 14.78
C VAL A 61 22.39 2.00 15.10
N GLU A 62 21.47 1.28 14.45
CA GLU A 62 21.37 -0.19 14.53
C GLU A 62 22.69 -0.87 14.13
N ALA A 63 23.30 -0.47 13.02
CA ALA A 63 24.58 -1.00 12.58
C ALA A 63 25.71 -0.72 13.59
N LEU A 64 25.68 0.42 14.28
CA LEU A 64 26.64 0.74 15.34
C LEU A 64 26.44 -0.11 16.58
N TRP A 65 25.19 -0.36 17.00
CA TRP A 65 24.90 -1.27 18.11
C TRP A 65 25.29 -2.71 17.79
N SER A 66 25.08 -3.16 16.54
CA SER A 66 25.56 -4.48 16.09
C SER A 66 27.09 -4.59 16.12
N GLN A 67 27.80 -3.54 15.69
CA GLN A 67 29.26 -3.48 15.80
C GLN A 67 29.72 -3.50 17.26
N PHE A 68 29.04 -2.75 18.13
CA PHE A 68 29.33 -2.74 19.55
C PHE A 68 29.09 -4.11 20.19
N GLU A 69 27.97 -4.76 19.90
CA GLU A 69 27.67 -6.12 20.34
C GLU A 69 28.76 -7.09 19.87
N ASN A 70 29.17 -7.03 18.61
CA ASN A 70 30.24 -7.88 18.07
C ASN A 70 31.60 -7.62 18.75
N VAL A 71 31.88 -6.41 19.21
CA VAL A 71 33.11 -6.07 19.94
C VAL A 71 33.04 -6.52 21.40
N MET A 72 31.87 -6.41 22.03
CA MET A 72 31.65 -6.85 23.41
C MET A 72 31.53 -8.37 23.53
N ALA A 73 30.99 -9.04 22.51
CA ALA A 73 30.93 -10.50 22.41
C ALA A 73 32.29 -11.13 22.09
N LYS A 74 33.26 -10.32 21.65
CA LYS A 74 34.62 -10.76 21.35
C LYS A 74 35.52 -10.46 22.54
N GLU A 75 35.47 -11.33 23.55
CA GLU A 75 36.55 -11.40 24.55
C GLU A 75 37.88 -11.76 23.87
N PRO A 76 39.03 -11.32 24.41
CA PRO A 76 40.33 -11.45 23.77
C PRO A 76 40.89 -12.87 23.92
N GLU A 77 40.34 -13.83 23.19
CA GLU A 77 41.01 -15.10 22.94
C GLU A 77 41.49 -15.13 21.49
N GLU A 78 42.82 -15.15 21.40
CA GLU A 78 43.67 -15.55 20.28
C GLU A 78 43.73 -14.69 19.00
N SER A 79 44.85 -13.97 18.93
CA SER A 79 45.76 -14.05 17.80
C SER A 79 45.95 -15.49 17.28
N THR A 80 45.16 -15.91 16.30
CA THR A 80 45.54 -16.96 15.34
C THR A 80 45.39 -16.43 13.91
N ALA A 81 46.29 -16.91 13.06
CA ALA A 81 46.85 -16.29 11.87
C ALA A 81 45.87 -16.05 10.68
N PRO A 82 46.27 -15.24 9.68
CA PRO A 82 45.46 -15.02 8.48
C PRO A 82 45.67 -16.18 7.50
N GLU A 83 44.64 -16.97 7.22
CA GLU A 83 44.62 -17.83 6.03
C GLU A 83 43.92 -17.10 4.87
N ASN A 84 44.77 -16.46 4.08
CA ASN A 84 44.51 -16.10 2.70
C ASN A 84 44.90 -17.30 1.83
N GLU A 85 43.93 -18.07 1.35
CA GLU A 85 44.12 -18.93 0.18
C GLU A 85 43.07 -18.60 -0.88
N GLY A 86 43.53 -17.85 -1.89
CA GLY A 86 42.84 -17.73 -3.16
C GLY A 86 43.28 -18.82 -4.14
N ALA A 87 42.35 -19.14 -5.06
CA ALA A 87 42.54 -19.52 -6.46
C ALA A 87 42.23 -20.98 -6.92
N ARG A 88 41.03 -21.10 -7.52
CA ARG A 88 40.73 -21.58 -8.91
C ARG A 88 41.12 -23.00 -9.35
N GLN A 89 40.12 -23.78 -9.77
CA GLN A 89 39.85 -24.35 -11.13
C GLN A 89 38.82 -25.50 -11.00
N ASP A 90 37.60 -25.37 -11.52
CA ASP A 90 37.14 -25.63 -12.90
C ASP A 90 36.93 -27.12 -13.22
N GLY A 91 35.73 -27.44 -13.74
CA GLY A 91 35.24 -28.80 -13.97
C GLY A 91 33.77 -28.82 -14.38
N ASP A 92 33.48 -28.16 -15.51
CA ASP A 92 32.24 -28.24 -16.29
C ASP A 92 31.95 -29.68 -16.78
N GLU A 93 30.66 -30.04 -16.88
CA GLU A 93 30.03 -30.80 -17.98
C GLU A 93 28.73 -31.57 -17.57
N ARG A 94 27.63 -31.14 -18.23
CA ARG A 94 26.48 -31.91 -18.79
C ARG A 94 25.19 -32.11 -17.97
N GLN A 95 24.32 -31.10 -18.07
CA GLN A 95 23.08 -31.08 -18.89
C GLN A 95 22.20 -32.36 -19.04
N ARG A 96 20.91 -32.23 -18.68
CA ARG A 96 19.65 -32.56 -19.44
C ARG A 96 18.50 -32.83 -18.44
N GLU A 97 17.62 -31.88 -18.15
CA GLU A 97 16.32 -31.61 -18.84
C GLU A 97 15.38 -32.82 -19.04
N GLY A 98 14.26 -32.79 -18.31
CA GLY A 98 12.90 -32.80 -18.88
C GLY A 98 12.22 -34.14 -19.21
N ALA A 99 11.15 -34.46 -18.47
CA ALA A 99 9.95 -35.07 -19.05
C ALA A 99 8.72 -34.77 -18.18
N ASP A 100 7.85 -33.95 -18.77
CA ASP A 100 6.51 -33.56 -18.35
C ASP A 100 5.48 -34.69 -18.64
N ALA A 101 4.25 -34.49 -18.17
CA ALA A 101 3.01 -35.20 -18.49
C ALA A 101 2.69 -36.57 -17.85
N GLU A 102 1.74 -36.57 -16.90
CA GLU A 102 0.40 -37.11 -17.18
C GLU A 102 -0.67 -36.41 -16.33
N SER A 103 -1.56 -35.70 -17.02
CA SER A 103 -2.79 -35.08 -16.53
C SER A 103 -3.94 -36.07 -16.65
N GLY A 104 -4.84 -36.15 -15.65
CA GLY A 104 -6.12 -36.81 -15.89
C GLY A 104 -6.98 -37.19 -14.69
N SER A 105 -7.84 -36.25 -14.26
CA SER A 105 -9.26 -36.47 -13.93
C SER A 105 -9.64 -37.50 -12.84
N ALA A 106 -10.17 -37.00 -11.70
CA ALA A 106 -11.47 -37.44 -11.18
C ALA A 106 -11.99 -36.51 -10.05
N THR A 107 -12.69 -35.45 -10.43
CA THR A 107 -13.73 -34.84 -9.59
C THR A 107 -15.07 -34.98 -10.30
N LYS A 108 -15.89 -35.98 -9.93
CA LYS A 108 -17.36 -35.84 -9.97
C LYS A 108 -18.10 -36.92 -9.16
N SER A 109 -18.77 -36.43 -8.12
CA SER A 109 -20.16 -36.70 -7.71
C SER A 109 -20.81 -38.08 -7.86
N ARG A 110 -21.54 -38.43 -6.78
CA ARG A 110 -22.85 -39.09 -6.73
C ARG A 110 -22.84 -40.58 -6.38
N SER A 111 -23.14 -40.89 -5.12
CA SER A 111 -24.39 -41.59 -4.76
C SER A 111 -24.70 -41.43 -3.28
#